data_AF-A0A3N7E8D4-F1
#
_entry.id   AF-A0A3N7E8D4-F1
#
_cell.length_a   1.000
_cell.length_b   1.000
_cell.length_c   1.000
_cell.angle_alpha   90.00
_cell.angle_beta   90.00
_cell.angle_gamma   90.00
#
_symmetry.space_group_name_H-M   'P 1'
#
loop_
_entity.id
_entity.type
_entity.pdbx_description
1 polymer ?
#
loop_
_entity_poly.entity_id
_entity_poly.type
_entity_poly.pdbx_seq_one_letter_code
_entity_poly.pdbx_strand_id
1 'polypeptide(L)'
;MNTPNPPKRFSMIREFHLADWFTLGNAFCGVGALFSVMSYLETGDILHIHFACALVLAALVFDVLDGRIARWRQKSSAMGRELDSLADVISFGVAPAIIAYGCGMQGLYDRIVLAYFVACGVSRLARYNVTAETLSEGTGKVKYFEGTPIPTSIVLVGLLAVAGAMGAVREHLWFGKVLIGGFTLHPLVLLFAASGSLMISRIKIPKF
;
A
#
# COMPACT_ATOMS: atom_id res chain seq x y z
N MET A 1 45.97 7.38 20.71
CA MET A 1 45.43 6.94 19.41
C MET A 1 44.05 6.35 19.67
N ASN A 2 42.98 7.04 19.27
CA ASN A 2 41.62 6.54 19.39
C ASN A 2 41.41 5.48 18.30
N THR A 3 41.31 4.22 18.70
CA THR A 3 40.84 3.17 17.79
C THR A 3 39.35 3.41 17.51
N PRO A 4 38.91 3.50 16.24
CA PRO A 4 37.49 3.54 15.95
C PRO A 4 36.87 2.21 16.37
N ASN A 5 35.80 2.25 17.17
CA ASN A 5 35.02 1.07 17.51
C ASN A 5 34.60 0.34 16.21
N PRO A 6 34.74 -0.99 16.13
CA PRO A 6 34.30 -1.72 14.96
C PRO A 6 32.79 -1.50 14.74
N PRO A 7 32.30 -1.40 13.49
CA PRO A 7 30.88 -1.27 13.22
C PRO A 7 30.16 -2.47 13.86
N LYS A 8 29.18 -2.19 14.73
CA LYS A 8 28.35 -3.24 15.34
C LYS A 8 27.73 -4.06 14.21
N ARG A 9 28.08 -5.34 14.11
CA ARG A 9 27.42 -6.29 13.21
C ARG A 9 25.95 -6.36 13.60
N PHE A 10 25.08 -5.78 12.78
CA PHE A 10 23.63 -5.97 12.88
C PHE A 10 23.34 -7.47 12.83
N SER A 11 22.85 -8.02 13.93
CA SER A 11 22.33 -9.38 13.99
C SER A 11 20.83 -9.30 13.79
N MET A 12 20.40 -9.46 12.54
CA MET A 12 19.00 -9.35 12.12
C MET A 12 18.06 -10.15 13.03
N ILE A 13 18.48 -11.35 13.45
CA ILE A 13 17.69 -12.30 14.26
C ILE A 13 17.56 -11.87 15.73
N ARG A 14 18.52 -11.11 16.27
CA ARG A 14 18.58 -10.79 17.71
C ARG A 14 17.83 -9.51 18.09
N GLU A 15 17.47 -8.69 17.10
CA GLU A 15 16.70 -7.46 17.26
C GLU A 15 15.25 -7.56 16.76
N PHE A 16 14.80 -8.74 16.29
CA PHE A 16 13.40 -8.99 15.93
C PHE A 16 12.48 -8.76 17.13
N HIS A 17 11.85 -7.59 17.14
CA HIS A 17 10.78 -7.29 18.06
C HIS A 17 9.49 -7.93 17.56
N LEU A 18 8.56 -8.17 18.49
CA LEU A 18 7.27 -8.78 18.18
C LEU A 18 6.48 -7.99 17.13
N ALA A 19 6.72 -6.68 17.00
CA ALA A 19 6.15 -5.83 15.95
C ALA A 19 6.66 -6.20 14.55
N ASP A 20 7.97 -6.48 14.39
CA ASP A 20 8.56 -6.80 13.08
C ASP A 20 7.98 -8.08 12.48
N TRP A 21 7.56 -9.04 13.32
CA TRP A 21 6.85 -10.25 12.88
C TRP A 21 5.46 -9.95 12.32
N PHE A 22 4.75 -8.98 12.91
CA PHE A 22 3.45 -8.55 12.40
C PHE A 22 3.60 -7.77 11.10
N THR A 23 4.63 -6.92 10.99
CA THR A 23 4.97 -6.23 9.74
C THR A 23 5.36 -7.20 8.62
N LEU A 24 6.10 -8.27 8.93
CA LEU A 24 6.33 -9.36 7.98
C LEU A 24 5.03 -10.08 7.59
N GLY A 25 4.10 -10.23 8.54
CA GLY A 25 2.74 -10.73 8.28
C GLY A 25 1.94 -9.85 7.32
N ASN A 26 2.05 -8.52 7.47
CA ASN A 26 1.50 -7.54 6.53
C ASN A 26 2.08 -7.76 5.12
N ALA A 27 3.41 -7.76 4.99
CA ALA A 27 4.08 -7.99 3.71
C ALA A 27 3.73 -9.35 3.07
N PHE A 28 3.63 -10.41 3.88
CA PHE A 28 3.23 -11.73 3.44
C PHE A 28 1.81 -11.74 2.86
N CYS A 29 0.87 -11.04 3.50
CA CYS A 29 -0.48 -10.89 2.99
C CYS A 29 -0.51 -10.09 1.68
N GLY A 30 0.25 -9.00 1.58
CA GLY A 30 0.37 -8.22 0.35
C GLY A 30 0.89 -9.05 -0.82
N VAL A 31 1.98 -9.78 -0.65
CA VAL A 31 2.52 -10.69 -1.68
C VAL A 31 1.55 -11.84 -1.98
N GLY A 32 0.89 -12.40 -0.96
CA GLY A 32 -0.14 -13.42 -1.16
C GLY A 32 -1.29 -12.92 -2.03
N ALA A 33 -1.69 -11.65 -1.89
CA ALA A 33 -2.71 -11.05 -2.75
C ALA A 33 -2.25 -10.96 -4.21
N LEU A 34 -0.96 -10.63 -4.46
CA LEU A 34 -0.39 -10.64 -5.81
C LEU A 34 -0.45 -12.04 -6.43
N PHE A 35 -0.03 -13.08 -5.70
CA PHE A 35 -0.11 -14.45 -6.19
C PHE A 35 -1.55 -14.86 -6.49
N SER A 36 -2.49 -14.49 -5.62
CA SER A 36 -3.90 -14.78 -5.84
C SER A 36 -4.43 -14.10 -7.11
N VAL A 37 -4.06 -12.85 -7.38
CA VAL A 37 -4.40 -12.20 -8.66
C VAL A 37 -3.76 -12.89 -9.87
N MET A 38 -2.52 -13.36 -9.75
CA MET A 38 -1.89 -14.14 -10.82
C MET A 38 -2.66 -15.44 -11.09
N SER A 39 -3.06 -16.16 -10.05
CA SER A 39 -3.92 -17.34 -10.17
C SER A 39 -5.29 -17.01 -10.79
N TYR A 40 -5.88 -15.85 -10.48
CA TYR A 40 -7.10 -15.39 -11.17
C TYR A 40 -6.87 -15.17 -12.66
N LEU A 41 -5.75 -14.58 -13.05
CA LEU A 41 -5.44 -14.32 -14.46
C LEU A 41 -5.29 -15.62 -15.26
N GLU A 42 -4.72 -16.66 -14.64
CA GLU A 42 -4.54 -17.99 -15.22
C GLU A 42 -5.84 -18.81 -15.25
N THR A 43 -6.55 -18.90 -14.12
CA THR A 43 -7.71 -19.80 -13.95
C THR A 43 -9.05 -19.16 -14.34
N GLY A 44 -9.14 -17.82 -14.27
CA GLY A 44 -10.40 -17.09 -14.41
C GLY A 44 -11.34 -17.18 -13.21
N ASP A 45 -10.98 -17.89 -12.14
CA ASP A 45 -11.85 -18.12 -10.99
C ASP A 45 -11.88 -16.89 -10.05
N ILE A 46 -13.03 -16.23 -10.00
CA ILE A 46 -13.27 -14.99 -9.25
C ILE A 46 -13.01 -15.14 -7.74
N LEU A 47 -13.05 -16.36 -7.19
CA LEU A 47 -12.69 -16.61 -5.78
C LEU A 47 -11.30 -16.08 -5.45
N HIS A 48 -10.37 -16.13 -6.40
CA HIS A 48 -9.03 -15.59 -6.23
C HIS A 48 -9.01 -14.05 -6.11
N ILE A 49 -9.89 -13.32 -6.80
CA ILE A 49 -10.00 -11.87 -6.60
C ILE A 49 -10.55 -11.57 -5.20
N HIS A 50 -11.54 -12.33 -4.73
CA HIS A 50 -12.05 -12.19 -3.37
C HIS A 50 -11.00 -12.51 -2.32
N PHE A 51 -10.21 -13.56 -2.54
CA PHE A 51 -9.11 -13.92 -1.65
C PHE A 51 -8.01 -12.87 -1.63
N ALA A 52 -7.62 -12.32 -2.79
CA ALA A 52 -6.69 -11.20 -2.87
C ALA A 52 -7.18 -9.98 -2.08
N CYS A 53 -8.45 -9.60 -2.23
CA CYS A 53 -9.04 -8.50 -1.47
C CYS A 53 -9.06 -8.78 0.04
N ALA A 54 -9.41 -10.01 0.44
CA ALA A 54 -9.41 -10.42 1.83
C ALA A 54 -8.00 -10.40 2.45
N LEU A 55 -6.97 -10.77 1.69
CA LEU A 55 -5.58 -10.69 2.13
C LEU A 55 -5.13 -9.24 2.34
N VAL A 56 -5.52 -8.30 1.49
CA VAL A 56 -5.23 -6.87 1.71
C VAL A 56 -5.93 -6.35 2.98
N LEU A 57 -7.14 -6.84 3.29
CA LEU A 57 -7.81 -6.52 4.56
C LEU A 57 -7.07 -7.14 5.76
N ALA A 58 -6.58 -8.37 5.63
CA ALA A 58 -5.78 -9.02 6.67
C ALA A 58 -4.45 -8.27 6.90
N ALA A 59 -3.80 -7.79 5.83
CA ALA A 59 -2.63 -6.91 5.89
C ALA A 59 -2.90 -5.65 6.74
N LEU A 60 -4.05 -5.00 6.56
CA LEU A 60 -4.45 -3.85 7.41
C LEU A 60 -4.57 -4.23 8.88
N VAL A 61 -5.13 -5.39 9.18
CA VAL A 61 -5.23 -5.85 10.57
C VAL A 61 -3.83 -6.02 11.16
N PHE A 62 -2.88 -6.59 10.41
CA PHE A 62 -1.50 -6.76 10.86
C PHE A 62 -0.76 -5.43 11.06
N ASP A 63 -0.90 -4.49 10.14
CA ASP A 63 -0.36 -3.11 10.25
C ASP A 63 -0.90 -2.39 11.50
N VAL A 64 -2.22 -2.40 11.71
CA VAL A 64 -2.82 -1.75 12.89
C VAL A 64 -2.33 -2.39 14.20
N LEU A 65 -2.11 -3.72 14.21
CA LEU A 65 -1.60 -4.44 15.36
C LEU A 65 -0.12 -4.13 15.62
N ASP A 66 0.72 -4.12 14.59
CA ASP A 66 2.15 -3.82 14.75
C ASP A 66 2.38 -2.41 15.30
N GLY A 67 1.64 -1.42 14.80
CA GLY A 67 1.74 -0.03 15.24
C GLY A 67 1.23 0.14 16.66
N ARG A 68 0.21 -0.63 17.07
CA ARG A 68 -0.27 -0.65 18.46
C ARG A 68 0.74 -1.28 19.41
N ILE A 69 1.40 -2.36 18.98
CA ILE A 69 2.41 -3.07 19.77
C ILE A 69 3.68 -2.22 19.91
N ALA A 70 4.12 -1.57 18.83
CA ALA A 70 5.27 -0.66 18.84
C ALA A 70 5.04 0.52 19.80
N ARG A 71 3.85 1.13 19.77
CA ARG A 71 3.47 2.21 20.72
C ARG A 71 3.41 1.72 22.16
N TRP A 72 2.85 0.54 22.40
CA TRP A 72 2.74 -0.02 23.75
C TRP A 72 4.11 -0.34 24.35
N ARG A 73 5.05 -0.82 23.54
CA ARG A 73 6.41 -1.15 23.98
C ARG A 73 7.33 0.06 24.11
N GLN A 74 6.89 1.28 23.75
CA GLN A 74 7.69 2.52 23.75
C GLN A 74 9.06 2.35 23.07
N LYS A 75 9.16 1.40 22.14
CA LYS A 75 10.37 1.05 21.39
C LYS A 75 10.01 1.05 19.91
N SER A 76 10.20 2.20 19.27
CA SER A 76 10.19 2.34 17.82
C SER A 76 11.65 2.26 17.35
N SER A 77 12.04 1.15 16.72
CA SER A 77 13.34 1.05 16.05
C SER A 77 13.28 1.75 14.69
N ALA A 78 14.39 2.40 14.27
CA ALA A 78 14.50 2.97 12.93
C ALA A 78 14.36 1.88 11.85
N MET A 79 14.92 0.69 12.09
CA MET A 79 14.81 -0.45 11.19
C MET A 79 13.35 -0.94 11.05
N GLY A 80 12.60 -1.01 12.15
CA GLY A 80 11.21 -1.44 12.13
C GLY A 80 10.30 -0.48 11.35
N ARG A 81 10.58 0.83 11.42
CA ARG A 81 9.86 1.86 10.66
C ARG A 81 10.09 1.73 9.15
N GLU A 82 11.32 1.44 8.74
CA GLU A 82 11.63 1.20 7.32
C GLU A 82 10.98 -0.10 6.82
N LEU A 83 11.00 -1.15 7.64
CA LEU A 83 10.33 -2.42 7.31
C LEU A 83 8.80 -2.24 7.15
N ASP A 84 8.19 -1.46 8.04
CA ASP A 84 6.78 -1.08 8.02
C ASP A 84 6.40 -0.37 6.72
N SER A 85 7.17 0.64 6.35
CA SER A 85 6.97 1.35 5.09
C SER A 85 7.11 0.47 3.85
N LEU A 86 8.07 -0.46 3.84
CA LEU A 86 8.22 -1.41 2.72
C LEU A 86 7.02 -2.37 2.65
N ALA A 87 6.54 -2.87 3.78
CA ALA A 87 5.35 -3.72 3.84
C ALA A 87 4.10 -2.97 3.36
N ASP A 88 3.92 -1.73 3.79
CA ASP A 88 2.82 -0.86 3.38
C ASP A 88 2.80 -0.55 1.88
N VAL A 89 3.96 -0.30 1.27
CA VAL A 89 4.05 -0.13 -0.19
C VAL A 89 3.50 -1.37 -0.89
N ILE A 90 3.87 -2.56 -0.43
CA ILE A 90 3.45 -3.82 -1.06
C ILE A 90 1.94 -4.04 -0.87
N SER A 91 1.46 -3.95 0.36
CA SER A 91 0.07 -4.31 0.70
C SER A 91 -0.97 -3.26 0.31
N PHE A 92 -0.62 -1.98 0.35
CA PHE A 92 -1.57 -0.89 0.13
C PHE A 92 -1.25 -0.03 -1.10
N GLY A 93 -0.06 -0.15 -1.68
CA GLY A 93 0.29 0.46 -2.96
C GLY A 93 0.18 -0.55 -4.11
N VAL A 94 1.02 -1.57 -4.07
CA VAL A 94 1.18 -2.53 -5.18
C VAL A 94 -0.02 -3.47 -5.28
N ALA A 95 -0.45 -4.10 -4.18
CA ALA A 95 -1.53 -5.08 -4.23
C ALA A 95 -2.84 -4.51 -4.79
N PRO A 96 -3.34 -3.33 -4.38
CA PRO A 96 -4.54 -2.73 -4.98
C PRO A 96 -4.39 -2.45 -6.48
N ALA A 97 -3.22 -2.00 -6.92
CA ALA A 97 -2.95 -1.74 -8.33
C ALA A 97 -2.95 -3.04 -9.16
N ILE A 98 -2.39 -4.12 -8.60
CA ILE A 98 -2.39 -5.43 -9.24
C ILE A 98 -3.79 -6.05 -9.27
N ILE A 99 -4.58 -5.92 -8.20
CA ILE A 99 -5.99 -6.37 -8.19
C ILE A 99 -6.77 -5.64 -9.28
N ALA A 100 -6.60 -4.32 -9.43
CA ALA A 100 -7.22 -3.53 -10.49
C ALA A 100 -6.85 -4.02 -11.89
N TYR A 101 -5.57 -4.28 -12.11
CA TYR A 101 -5.07 -4.88 -13.35
C TYR A 101 -5.70 -6.25 -13.61
N GLY A 102 -5.76 -7.10 -12.57
CA GLY A 102 -6.42 -8.40 -12.59
C GLY A 102 -7.88 -8.31 -13.00
N CYS A 103 -8.63 -7.37 -12.42
CA CYS A 103 -10.03 -7.13 -12.71
C CYS A 103 -10.30 -6.66 -14.15
N GLY A 104 -9.30 -6.36 -14.97
CA GLY A 104 -9.49 -6.05 -16.41
C GLY A 104 -8.89 -4.74 -16.88
N MET A 105 -8.32 -3.94 -15.99
CA MET A 105 -7.73 -2.63 -16.31
C MET A 105 -6.32 -2.79 -16.90
N GLN A 106 -6.26 -3.45 -18.06
CA GLN A 106 -5.01 -3.93 -18.67
C GLN A 106 -4.52 -3.06 -19.83
N GLY A 107 -5.25 -2.00 -20.19
CA GLY A 107 -4.89 -1.07 -21.26
C GLY A 107 -3.58 -0.32 -21.00
N LEU A 108 -2.97 0.23 -22.05
CA LEU A 108 -1.71 0.95 -21.92
C LEU A 108 -1.84 2.12 -20.94
N TYR A 109 -2.90 2.93 -21.08
CA TYR A 109 -3.15 4.04 -20.17
C TYR A 109 -3.48 3.57 -18.75
N ASP A 110 -4.19 2.44 -18.62
CA ASP A 110 -4.49 1.89 -17.30
C ASP A 110 -3.20 1.56 -16.55
N ARG A 111 -2.25 0.89 -17.21
CA ARG A 111 -0.95 0.54 -16.63
C ARG A 111 -0.16 1.78 -16.20
N ILE A 112 -0.17 2.84 -17.00
CA ILE A 112 0.48 4.11 -16.66
C ILE A 112 -0.14 4.71 -15.40
N VAL A 113 -1.46 4.74 -15.32
CA VAL A 113 -2.18 5.31 -14.16
C VAL A 113 -1.98 4.45 -12.91
N LEU A 114 -2.02 3.12 -13.02
CA LEU A 114 -1.76 2.21 -11.91
C LEU A 114 -0.31 2.34 -11.41
N ALA A 115 0.66 2.47 -12.32
CA ALA A 115 2.05 2.74 -11.94
C ALA A 115 2.21 4.11 -11.26
N TYR A 116 1.51 5.14 -11.76
CA TYR A 116 1.47 6.45 -11.12
C TYR A 116 0.90 6.36 -9.70
N PHE A 117 -0.19 5.62 -9.48
CA PHE A 117 -0.77 5.39 -8.16
C PHE A 117 0.24 4.76 -7.18
N VAL A 118 0.96 3.73 -7.61
CA VAL A 118 2.01 3.10 -6.77
C VAL A 118 3.13 4.10 -6.47
N ALA A 119 3.60 4.86 -7.46
CA ALA A 119 4.62 5.89 -7.27
C ALA A 119 4.18 6.99 -6.28
N CYS A 120 2.88 7.32 -6.26
CA CYS A 120 2.30 8.22 -5.28
C CYS A 120 2.35 7.66 -3.86
N GLY A 121 1.99 6.39 -3.68
CA GLY A 121 2.07 5.70 -2.40
C GLY A 121 3.50 5.67 -1.84
N VAL A 122 4.47 5.29 -2.68
CA VAL A 122 5.90 5.26 -2.32
C VAL A 122 6.41 6.65 -1.91
N SER A 123 6.13 7.67 -2.73
CA SER A 123 6.59 9.04 -2.47
C SER A 123 6.06 9.59 -1.14
N ARG A 124 4.85 9.18 -0.76
CA ARG A 124 4.23 9.58 0.48
C ARG A 124 4.85 8.89 1.69
N LEU A 125 5.10 7.58 1.64
CA LEU A 125 5.77 6.85 2.73
C LEU A 125 7.16 7.40 2.97
N ALA A 126 7.91 7.65 1.88
CA ALA A 126 9.22 8.29 1.97
C ALA A 126 9.14 9.65 2.69
N ARG A 127 8.14 10.49 2.37
CA ARG A 127 7.95 11.77 3.07
C ARG A 127 7.62 11.58 4.55
N TYR A 128 6.76 10.61 4.89
CA TYR A 128 6.39 10.31 6.26
C TYR A 128 7.60 9.86 7.09
N ASN A 129 8.45 8.99 6.54
CA ASN A 129 9.66 8.51 7.22
C ASN A 129 10.64 9.64 7.51
N VAL A 130 10.93 10.49 6.51
CA VAL A 130 11.81 11.66 6.68
C VAL A 130 11.26 12.65 7.71
N THR A 131 9.93 12.87 7.70
CA THR A 131 9.28 13.75 8.69
C THR A 131 9.38 13.16 10.11
N ALA A 132 9.25 11.84 10.25
CA ALA A 132 9.38 11.16 11.54
C ALA A 132 10.81 11.16 12.10
N GLU A 133 11.83 11.11 11.23
CA GLU A 133 13.25 11.27 11.61
C GLU A 133 13.55 12.69 12.11
N THR A 134 13.17 13.72 11.35
CA THR A 134 13.40 15.13 11.74
C THR A 134 12.72 15.51 13.06
N LEU A 135 11.53 14.96 13.34
CA LEU A 135 10.85 15.09 14.64
C LEU A 135 11.62 14.47 15.82
N SER A 136 12.37 13.40 15.57
CA SER A 136 13.12 12.65 16.59
C SER A 136 14.44 13.34 16.97
N GLU A 137 14.99 14.19 16.08
CA GLU A 137 16.26 14.90 16.28
C GLU A 137 16.14 16.25 17.01
N GLY A 138 14.92 16.67 17.36
CA GLY A 138 14.67 17.79 18.26
C GLY A 138 14.34 19.11 17.54
N THR A 139 13.04 19.41 17.46
CA THR A 139 12.40 20.74 17.63
C THR A 139 10.94 20.66 17.14
N GLY A 140 10.00 21.03 18.01
CA GLY A 140 8.67 21.50 17.59
C GLY A 140 7.63 20.44 17.20
N LYS A 141 6.53 20.40 17.96
CA LYS A 141 5.28 19.68 17.66
C LYS A 141 4.87 19.85 16.19
N VAL A 142 4.93 18.79 15.38
CA VAL A 142 4.36 18.81 14.02
C VAL A 142 2.84 18.83 14.13
N LYS A 143 2.25 19.98 13.79
CA LYS A 143 0.84 20.33 14.05
C LYS A 143 -0.12 19.99 12.90
N TYR A 144 0.35 19.29 11.86
CA TYR A 144 -0.42 19.01 10.66
C TYR A 144 -0.12 17.60 10.13
N PHE A 145 -1.16 16.78 9.96
CA PHE A 145 -1.14 15.61 9.09
C PHE A 145 -1.50 16.08 7.68
N GLU A 146 -0.60 15.94 6.71
CA GLU A 146 -0.85 16.22 5.29
C GLU A 146 -1.11 14.90 4.54
N GLY A 147 -2.24 14.81 3.83
CA GLY A 147 -2.62 13.67 2.97
C GLY A 147 -3.52 12.60 3.62
N THR A 148 -4.41 11.96 2.84
CA THR A 148 -5.40 10.94 3.28
C THR A 148 -4.75 9.57 3.50
N PRO A 149 -4.72 8.93 4.69
CA PRO A 149 -3.92 7.72 5.02
C PRO A 149 -3.77 6.67 3.90
N ILE A 150 -2.62 6.01 3.77
CA ILE A 150 -2.41 4.98 2.73
C ILE A 150 -3.46 3.85 2.76
N PRO A 151 -3.99 3.45 3.94
CA PRO A 151 -5.14 2.57 4.04
C PRO A 151 -6.40 3.03 3.28
N THR A 152 -6.47 4.27 2.79
CA THR A 152 -7.55 4.69 1.87
C THR A 152 -7.61 3.88 0.59
N SER A 153 -6.51 3.24 0.17
CA SER A 153 -6.53 2.30 -0.95
C SER A 153 -7.41 1.07 -0.71
N ILE A 154 -7.73 0.76 0.55
CA ILE A 154 -8.68 -0.31 0.91
C ILE A 154 -10.09 -0.01 0.43
N VAL A 155 -10.46 1.27 0.30
CA VAL A 155 -11.75 1.66 -0.30
C VAL A 155 -11.79 1.23 -1.77
N LEU A 156 -10.68 1.39 -2.50
CA LEU A 156 -10.56 0.91 -3.88
C LEU A 156 -10.60 -0.62 -3.95
N VAL A 157 -9.92 -1.31 -3.02
CA VAL A 157 -9.98 -2.77 -2.93
C VAL A 157 -11.39 -3.25 -2.63
N GLY A 158 -12.10 -2.61 -1.71
CA GLY A 158 -13.50 -2.91 -1.40
C GLY A 158 -14.41 -2.70 -2.61
N LEU A 159 -14.21 -1.62 -3.38
CA LEU A 159 -14.90 -1.38 -4.63
C LEU A 159 -14.67 -2.52 -5.64
N LEU A 160 -13.41 -2.95 -5.80
CA LEU A 160 -13.05 -4.06 -6.69
C LEU A 160 -13.58 -5.41 -6.21
N ALA A 161 -13.66 -5.64 -4.89
CA ALA A 161 -14.26 -6.83 -4.32
C ALA A 161 -15.77 -6.89 -4.62
N VAL A 162 -16.48 -5.76 -4.52
CA VAL A 162 -17.89 -5.67 -4.92
C VAL A 162 -18.04 -5.86 -6.42
N ALA A 163 -17.18 -5.27 -7.24
CA ALA A 163 -17.17 -5.49 -8.68
C ALA A 163 -17.00 -6.98 -9.02
N GLY A 164 -16.09 -7.68 -8.33
CA GLY A 164 -15.92 -9.12 -8.45
C GLY A 164 -17.17 -9.91 -8.06
N ALA A 165 -17.81 -9.56 -6.93
CA ALA A 165 -19.02 -10.23 -6.46
C ALA A 165 -20.20 -10.07 -7.42
N MET A 166 -20.26 -8.94 -8.12
CA MET A 166 -21.28 -8.65 -9.12
C MET A 166 -20.94 -9.20 -10.51
N GLY A 167 -19.79 -9.87 -10.68
CA GLY A 167 -19.30 -10.33 -11.98
C GLY A 167 -18.89 -9.21 -12.93
N ALA A 168 -18.76 -7.98 -12.43
CA ALA A 168 -18.39 -6.77 -13.18
C ALA A 168 -16.86 -6.66 -13.34
N VAL A 169 -16.25 -7.71 -13.87
CA VAL A 169 -14.81 -7.80 -14.14
C VAL A 169 -14.57 -8.06 -15.63
N ARG A 170 -13.36 -7.77 -16.10
CA ARG A 170 -12.91 -7.90 -17.49
C ARG A 170 -13.82 -7.13 -18.45
N GLU A 171 -14.48 -7.80 -19.39
CA GLU A 171 -15.35 -7.17 -20.39
C GLU A 171 -16.62 -6.55 -19.80
N HIS A 172 -16.95 -6.84 -18.53
CA HIS A 172 -18.12 -6.30 -17.83
C HIS A 172 -17.76 -5.26 -16.78
N LEU A 173 -16.53 -4.74 -16.82
CA LEU A 173 -16.09 -3.69 -15.90
C LEU A 173 -17.04 -2.49 -15.97
N TRP A 174 -17.35 -1.92 -14.81
CA TRP A 174 -18.17 -0.71 -14.75
C TRP A 174 -17.56 0.42 -15.56
N PHE A 175 -18.44 1.21 -16.18
CA PHE A 175 -18.10 2.31 -17.09
C PHE A 175 -17.45 1.89 -18.41
N GLY A 176 -17.26 0.58 -18.65
CA GLY A 176 -16.78 0.03 -19.92
C GLY A 176 -15.36 0.46 -20.28
N LYS A 177 -15.04 0.40 -21.58
CA LYS A 177 -13.74 0.80 -22.15
C LYS A 177 -13.89 1.99 -23.07
N VAL A 178 -12.98 2.95 -22.95
CA VAL A 178 -12.87 4.12 -23.82
C VAL A 178 -11.61 3.97 -24.67
N LEU A 179 -11.73 4.16 -25.98
CA LEU A 179 -10.61 4.14 -26.90
C LEU A 179 -10.10 5.57 -27.10
N ILE A 180 -8.88 5.85 -26.68
CA ILE A 180 -8.22 7.14 -26.86
C ILE A 180 -6.96 6.91 -27.69
N GLY A 181 -6.87 7.53 -28.88
CA GLY A 181 -5.67 7.43 -29.72
C GLY A 181 -5.26 6.00 -30.09
N GLY A 182 -6.21 5.06 -30.17
CA GLY A 182 -5.94 3.64 -30.47
C GLY A 182 -5.60 2.77 -29.25
N PHE A 183 -5.50 3.34 -28.06
CA PHE A 183 -5.27 2.61 -26.81
C PHE A 183 -6.51 2.60 -25.93
N THR A 184 -6.67 1.52 -25.16
CA THR A 184 -7.79 1.35 -24.23
C THR A 184 -7.50 2.02 -22.88
N LEU A 185 -8.51 2.71 -22.37
CA LEU A 185 -8.57 3.27 -21.03
C LEU A 185 -9.90 2.87 -20.38
N HIS A 186 -9.84 2.35 -19.17
CA HIS A 186 -11.02 2.07 -18.36
C HIS A 186 -11.27 3.27 -17.43
N PRO A 187 -12.45 3.93 -17.48
CA PRO A 187 -12.72 5.09 -16.63
C PRO A 187 -12.54 4.82 -15.13
N LEU A 188 -12.73 3.57 -14.70
CA LEU A 188 -12.49 3.14 -13.32
C LEU A 188 -11.04 3.38 -12.85
N VAL A 189 -10.05 3.40 -13.77
CA VAL A 189 -8.65 3.69 -13.44
C VAL A 189 -8.44 5.13 -13.00
N LEU A 190 -9.31 6.04 -13.39
CA LEU A 190 -9.24 7.43 -12.96
C LEU A 190 -9.48 7.58 -11.46
N LEU A 191 -10.18 6.63 -10.82
CA LEU A 191 -10.29 6.57 -9.36
C LEU A 191 -8.95 6.31 -8.70
N PHE A 192 -8.09 5.48 -9.32
CA PHE A 192 -6.71 5.25 -8.86
C PHE A 192 -5.85 6.51 -9.08
N ALA A 193 -6.00 7.19 -10.22
CA ALA A 193 -5.34 8.48 -10.44
C ALA A 193 -5.73 9.49 -9.36
N ALA A 194 -7.04 9.67 -9.13
CA ALA A 194 -7.57 10.59 -8.12
C ALA A 194 -7.08 10.23 -6.72
N SER A 195 -7.15 8.95 -6.33
CA SER A 195 -6.65 8.48 -5.04
C SER A 195 -5.15 8.72 -4.88
N GLY A 196 -4.35 8.42 -5.91
CA GLY A 196 -2.89 8.66 -5.88
C GLY A 196 -2.55 10.15 -5.78
N SER A 197 -3.22 10.99 -6.56
CA SER A 197 -3.07 12.44 -6.47
C SER A 197 -3.44 12.97 -5.09
N LEU A 198 -4.52 12.46 -4.47
CA LEU A 198 -4.89 12.83 -3.09
C LEU A 198 -3.84 12.41 -2.05
N MET A 199 -3.11 11.30 -2.26
CA MET A 199 -2.03 10.86 -1.38
C MET A 199 -0.83 11.81 -1.39
N ILE A 200 -0.50 12.41 -2.54
CA ILE A 200 0.59 13.40 -2.66
C ILE A 200 0.09 14.82 -2.34
N SER A 201 -1.21 15.07 -2.53
CA SER A 201 -1.79 16.41 -2.40
C SER A 201 -1.59 16.97 -1.00
N ARG A 202 -1.12 18.22 -0.93
CA ARG A 202 -0.93 18.96 0.33
C ARG A 202 -2.27 19.52 0.87
N ILE A 203 -3.36 18.77 0.75
CA ILE A 203 -4.65 19.20 1.30
C ILE A 203 -4.56 19.06 2.82
N LYS A 204 -4.47 20.21 3.48
CA LYS A 204 -4.52 20.35 4.94
C LYS A 204 -5.96 20.09 5.38
N ILE A 205 -6.25 18.95 6.01
CA ILE A 205 -7.56 18.68 6.61
C ILE A 205 -7.59 19.38 7.98
N PRO A 206 -8.44 20.41 8.19
CA PRO A 206 -8.56 21.07 9.48
C PRO A 206 -9.24 20.14 10.50
N LYS A 207 -8.72 20.14 11.73
CA LYS A 207 -9.28 19.39 12.85
C LYS A 207 -10.52 20.16 13.37
N PHE A 208 -11.68 19.53 13.38
CA PHE A 208 -12.78 19.92 14.27
C PHE A 208 -12.57 19.27 15.64
#